data_AF-A0A2U1JMD0-F1
#
_entry.id   AF-A0A2U1JMD0-F1
#
_cell.length_a   1.000
_cell.length_b   1.000
_cell.length_c   1.000
_cell.angle_alpha   90.00
_cell.angle_beta   90.00
_cell.angle_gamma   90.00
#
_symmetry.space_group_name_H-M   'P 1'
#
loop_
_entity.id
_entity.type
_entity.pdbx_description
1 polymer ?
#
loop_
_entity_poly.entity_id
_entity_poly.type
_entity_poly.pdbx_seq_one_letter_code
_entity_poly.pdbx_strand_id
1 'polypeptide(L)' 'MKDQHNLYERQYAKAKETLKTLEKQKSEIDFKLDSDPICSHLHKELRTVNLDIKITLNEIEHVESHIFKCEV' A
#
# COMPACT_ATOMS: atom_id res chain seq x y z
N MET A 1 15.75 18.08 -12.74
CA MET A 1 14.99 17.26 -13.71
C MET A 1 15.30 15.76 -13.57
N LYS A 2 16.45 15.24 -14.04
CA LYS A 2 16.77 13.79 -13.94
C LYS A 2 16.81 13.21 -12.53
N ASP A 3 17.38 13.94 -11.56
CA ASP A 3 17.50 13.45 -10.17
C ASP A 3 16.15 13.35 -9.45
N GLN A 4 15.21 14.26 -9.75
CA GLN A 4 13.86 14.24 -9.20
C GLN A 4 13.02 13.10 -9.82
N HIS A 5 13.13 12.89 -11.14
CA HIS A 5 12.49 11.76 -11.80
C HIS A 5 12.97 10.41 -11.21
N ASN A 6 14.28 10.24 -11.07
CA ASN A 6 14.87 9.04 -10.45
C ASN A 6 14.42 8.85 -8.98
N LEU A 7 14.19 9.95 -8.26
CA LEU A 7 13.67 9.90 -6.90
C LEU A 7 12.22 9.41 -6.88
N TYR A 8 11.36 9.92 -7.75
CA TYR A 8 9.96 9.50 -7.84
C TYR A 8 9.83 8.03 -8.26
N GLU A 9 10.62 7.57 -9.24
CA GLU A 9 10.68 6.15 -9.63
C GLU A 9 11.04 5.23 -8.45
N ARG A 10 12.01 5.63 -7.62
CA ARG A 10 12.38 4.87 -6.41
C ARG A 10 11.29 4.88 -5.35
N GLN A 11 10.59 6.01 -5.16
CA GLN A 11 9.46 6.09 -4.23
C GLN A 11 8.31 5.21 -4.70
N TYR A 12 8.00 5.23 -5.99
CA TYR A 12 6.99 4.38 -6.61
C TYR A 12 7.27 2.90 -6.42
N ALA A 13 8.50 2.46 -6.70
CA ALA A 13 8.91 1.07 -6.51
C ALA A 13 8.77 0.62 -5.06
N LYS A 14 9.17 1.46 -4.10
CA LYS A 14 9.02 1.18 -2.67
C LYS A 14 7.56 1.11 -2.24
N ALA A 15 6.74 2.07 -2.65
CA ALA A 15 5.32 2.08 -2.32
C ALA A 15 4.60 0.83 -2.86
N LYS A 16 4.97 0.36 -4.05
CA LYS A 16 4.48 -0.93 -4.59
C LYS A 16 4.92 -2.15 -3.76
N GLU A 17 6.16 -2.18 -3.29
CA GLU A 17 6.65 -3.25 -2.42
C GLU A 17 5.92 -3.26 -1.07
N THR A 18 5.70 -2.08 -0.50
CA THR A 18 4.88 -1.90 0.72
C THR A 18 3.46 -2.38 0.50
N LEU A 19 2.81 -1.98 -0.61
CA LEU A 19 1.45 -2.41 -0.94
C LEU A 19 1.34 -3.94 -1.00
N LYS A 20 2.28 -4.60 -1.70
CA LYS A 20 2.32 -6.06 -1.79
C LYS A 20 2.43 -6.74 -0.42
N THR A 21 3.20 -6.15 0.49
CA THR A 21 3.33 -6.66 1.85
C THR A 21 2.03 -6.51 2.65
N LEU A 22 1.37 -5.35 2.53
CA LEU A 22 0.09 -5.09 3.18
C LEU A 22 -1.04 -5.99 2.64
N GLU A 23 -1.08 -6.25 1.33
CA GLU A 23 -2.04 -7.17 0.73
C GLU A 23 -1.86 -8.61 1.22
N LYS A 24 -0.59 -9.03 1.39
CA LYS A 24 -0.28 -10.33 1.99
C LYS A 24 -0.76 -10.40 3.44
N GLN A 25 -0.48 -9.38 4.25
CA GLN A 25 -0.94 -9.29 5.63
C GLN A 25 -2.48 -9.33 5.71
N LYS A 26 -3.16 -8.57 4.84
CA LYS A 26 -4.62 -8.59 4.74
C LYS A 26 -5.13 -10.01 4.47
N SER A 27 -4.53 -10.70 3.50
CA SER A 27 -4.92 -12.07 3.13
C SER A 27 -4.70 -13.07 4.28
N GLU A 28 -3.62 -12.91 5.04
CA GLU A 28 -3.37 -13.73 6.24
C GLU A 28 -4.39 -13.48 7.35
N ILE A 29 -4.81 -12.22 7.55
CA ILE A 29 -5.86 -11.87 8.53
C ILE A 29 -7.20 -12.42 8.08
N ASP A 30 -7.57 -12.25 6.81
CA ASP A 30 -8.80 -12.80 6.23
C ASP A 30 -8.86 -14.33 6.41
N PHE A 31 -7.76 -15.04 6.13
CA PHE A 31 -7.67 -16.49 6.36
C PHE A 31 -7.86 -16.90 7.82
N LYS A 32 -7.32 -16.11 8.78
CA LYS A 32 -7.54 -16.37 10.21
C LYS A 32 -8.99 -16.10 10.61
N LEU A 33 -9.62 -15.07 10.05
CA LEU A 33 -11.03 -14.73 10.28
C LEU A 33 -11.98 -15.78 9.72
N ASP A 34 -11.62 -16.50 8.65
CA ASP A 34 -12.41 -17.63 8.15
C ASP A 34 -12.59 -18.73 9.22
N SER A 35 -11.57 -18.91 10.07
CA SER A 35 -11.60 -19.90 11.16
C SER A 35 -12.16 -19.33 12.48
N ASP A 36 -12.03 -18.02 12.72
CA ASP A 36 -12.56 -17.32 13.90
C ASP A 36 -13.20 -15.97 13.51
N PRO A 37 -14.44 -15.98 13.00
CA PRO A 37 -15.05 -14.80 12.39
C PRO A 37 -15.44 -13.71 13.39
N ILE A 38 -15.47 -14.01 14.69
CA ILE A 38 -15.84 -13.07 15.75
C ILE A 38 -14.62 -12.49 16.48
N CYS A 39 -13.40 -12.82 16.03
CA CYS A 39 -12.17 -12.35 16.64
C CYS A 39 -12.01 -10.82 16.52
N SER A 40 -12.34 -10.10 17.58
CA SER A 40 -12.28 -8.63 17.62
C SER A 40 -10.88 -8.08 17.37
N HIS A 41 -9.84 -8.82 17.76
CA HIS A 41 -8.45 -8.45 17.52
C HIS A 41 -8.12 -8.45 16.02
N LEU A 42 -8.46 -9.54 15.32
CA LEU A 42 -8.23 -9.66 13.87
C LEU A 42 -9.04 -8.62 13.08
N HIS A 43 -10.28 -8.31 13.50
CA HIS A 43 -11.06 -7.23 12.90
C HIS A 43 -10.41 -5.86 13.07
N LYS A 44 -9.80 -5.59 14.23
CA LYS A 44 -9.06 -4.35 14.47
C LYS A 44 -7.81 -4.28 13.59
N GLU A 45 -7.06 -5.37 13.52
CA GLU A 45 -5.87 -5.49 12.67
C GLU A 45 -6.22 -5.28 11.19
N LEU A 46 -7.28 -5.94 10.71
CA LEU A 46 -7.78 -5.78 9.35
C LEU A 46 -8.14 -4.33 9.01
N ARG A 47 -8.76 -3.60 9.95
CA ARG A 47 -9.06 -2.16 9.77
C ARG A 47 -7.80 -1.33 9.63
N THR A 48 -6.77 -1.61 10.43
CA THR A 48 -5.48 -0.94 10.35
C THR A 48 -4.82 -1.22 9.00
N VAL A 49 -4.68 -2.49 8.62
CA VAL A 49 -4.08 -2.86 7.33
C VAL A 49 -4.84 -2.26 6.15
N ASN A 50 -6.17 -2.23 6.18
CA ASN A 50 -6.98 -1.59 5.14
C ASN A 50 -6.75 -0.07 5.06
N LEU A 51 -6.52 0.60 6.19
CA LEU A 51 -6.19 2.03 6.19
C LEU A 51 -4.81 2.26 5.58
N ASP A 52 -3.82 1.44 5.97
CA ASP A 52 -2.46 1.53 5.45
C ASP A 52 -2.43 1.29 3.94
N ILE A 53 -3.19 0.31 3.43
CA ILE A 53 -3.36 0.06 1.99
C ILE A 53 -3.88 1.31 1.27
N LYS A 54 -4.93 1.95 1.82
CA LYS A 54 -5.49 3.17 1.21
C LYS A 54 -4.48 4.31 1.18
N ILE A 55 -3.71 4.49 2.26
CA ILE A 55 -2.66 5.52 2.32
C ILE A 55 -1.58 5.23 1.28
N THR A 56 -1.11 4.00 1.18
CA THR A 56 -0.10 3.60 0.19
C THR A 56 -0.60 3.75 -1.24
N LEU A 57 -1.85 3.41 -1.54
CA LEU A 57 -2.45 3.63 -2.85
C LEU A 57 -2.50 5.13 -3.22
N ASN A 58 -2.87 5.98 -2.26
CA ASN A 58 -2.86 7.44 -2.48
C ASN A 58 -1.43 7.97 -2.71
N GLU A 59 -0.43 7.42 -2.03
CA GLU A 59 0.98 7.76 -2.25
C GLU A 59 1.44 7.35 -3.66
N ILE A 60 1.08 6.14 -4.10
CA ILE A 60 1.35 5.65 -5.45
C ILE A 60 0.75 6.59 -6.50
N GLU A 61 -0.55 6.92 -6.39
CA GLU A 61 -1.24 7.83 -7.31
C GLU A 61 -0.57 9.22 -7.34
N HIS A 62 -0.21 9.74 -6.16
CA HIS A 62 0.48 11.02 -6.06
C HIS A 62 1.84 10.99 -6.75
N VAL A 63 2.64 9.95 -6.53
CA VAL A 63 3.97 9.81 -7.16
C VAL A 63 3.84 9.61 -8.68
N GLU A 64 2.89 8.81 -9.15
CA GLU A 64 2.60 8.63 -10.58
C GLU A 64 2.27 9.96 -11.27
N SER A 65 1.46 10.81 -10.63
CA SER A 65 1.16 12.15 -11.14
C SER A 65 2.43 13.01 -11.31
N HIS A 66 3.41 12.87 -10.41
CA HIS A 66 4.66 13.62 -10.49
C HIS A 66 5.61 13.09 -11.56
N ILE A 67 5.67 11.77 -11.74
CA ILE A 67 6.43 11.13 -12.82
C ILE A 67 5.88 11.60 -14.17
N PHE A 68 4.56 11.48 -14.38
CA PHE A 68 3.91 11.90 -15.61
C PHE A 68 4.15 13.38 -15.93
N LYS A 69 4.09 14.28 -14.94
CA LYS A 69 4.39 15.71 -15.12
C LYS A 69 5.85 15.99 -15.45
N CYS A 70 6.77 15.10 -15.11
CA CYS A 70 8.20 15.24 -15.43
C CYS A 70 8.54 14.71 -16.84
N GLU A 71 7.66 13.94 -17.47
CA GLU A 71 7.82 13.40 -18.82
C GLU A 71 7.26 14.33 -19.92
N VAL A 72 6.50 15.38 -19.55
CA VAL A 72 5.86 16.37 -20.44
C VAL A 72 6.73 17.62 -20.61
#